data_AF-A0A0F3M9L4-F1
#
_entry.id   AF-A0A0F3M9L4-F1
#
_cell.length_a   1.000
_cell.length_b   1.000
_cell.length_c   1.000
_cell.angle_alpha   90.00
_cell.angle_beta   90.00
_cell.angle_gamma   90.00
#
_symmetry.space_group_name_H-M   'P 1'
#
loop_
_entity.id
_entity.type
_entity.pdbx_description
1 polymer ?
#
loop_
_entity_poly.entity_id
_entity_poly.type
_entity_poly.pdbx_seq_one_letter_code
_entity_poly.pdbx_strand_id
1 'polypeptide(L)' 'MEMIQILRNQNKTELLLIKLFDRFHNITTIFIKPAKRRQEIILETQQEFIPLAEYLKLPEIAIELNKYCELYAT' A
#
# COMPACT_ATOMS: atom_id res chain seq x y z
N MET A 1 -7.84 7.16 -5.21
CA MET A 1 -7.48 8.58 -4.98
C MET A 1 -8.29 9.26 -3.87
N GLU A 2 -9.61 9.01 -3.67
CA GLU A 2 -10.37 9.77 -2.64
C GLU A 2 -10.41 9.15 -1.23
N MET A 3 -10.46 7.82 -1.08
CA MET A 3 -10.85 7.23 0.20
C MET A 3 -9.80 7.32 1.31
N ILE A 4 -8.51 7.12 1.01
CA ILE A 4 -7.43 7.27 2.02
C ILE A 4 -7.36 8.71 2.52
N GLN A 5 -7.51 9.68 1.60
CA GLN A 5 -7.50 11.10 1.95
C GLN A 5 -8.73 11.50 2.78
N ILE A 6 -9.92 11.00 2.46
CA ILE A 6 -11.13 11.21 3.26
C ILE A 6 -10.95 10.63 4.68
N LEU A 7 -10.47 9.39 4.79
CA LEU A 7 -10.28 8.73 6.08
C LEU A 7 -9.23 9.44 6.94
N ARG A 8 -8.17 9.94 6.30
CA ARG A 8 -7.16 10.79 6.94
C ARG A 8 -7.77 12.10 7.45
N ASN A 9 -8.55 12.80 6.63
CA ASN A 9 -9.22 14.04 7.04
C ASN A 9 -10.25 13.83 8.18
N GLN A 10 -10.85 12.64 8.25
CA GLN A 10 -11.79 12.25 9.30
C GLN A 10 -11.09 11.64 10.54
N ASN A 11 -9.76 11.62 10.60
CA ASN A 11 -8.97 11.00 11.68
C ASN A 11 -9.36 9.54 11.99
N LYS A 12 -9.77 8.77 10.97
CA LYS A 12 -10.15 7.36 11.11
C LYS A 12 -8.91 6.44 11.06
N THR A 13 -7.98 6.65 11.99
CA THR A 13 -6.66 5.96 12.03
C THR A 13 -6.78 4.44 12.03
N GLU A 14 -7.73 3.86 12.75
CA GLU A 14 -7.96 2.41 12.79
C GLU A 14 -8.31 1.84 11.41
N LEU A 15 -9.16 2.54 10.65
CA LEU A 15 -9.52 2.14 9.29
C LEU A 15 -8.34 2.28 8.32
N LEU A 16 -7.48 3.29 8.53
CA LEU A 16 -6.25 3.45 7.76
C LEU A 16 -5.27 2.31 8.03
N LEU A 17 -5.11 1.89 9.30
CA LEU A 17 -4.26 0.76 9.67
C LEU A 17 -4.78 -0.55 9.06
N ILE A 18 -6.09 -0.83 9.17
CA ILE A 18 -6.70 -2.03 8.55
C ILE A 18 -6.41 -2.05 7.04
N LYS A 19 -6.58 -0.91 6.36
CA LYS A 19 -6.29 -0.79 4.93
C LYS A 19 -4.83 -0.99 4.59
N LEU A 20 -3.92 -0.46 5.41
CA LEU A 20 -2.49 -0.61 5.20
C LEU A 20 -2.08 -2.09 5.30
N PHE A 21 -2.55 -2.81 6.33
CA PHE A 21 -2.22 -4.22 6.49
C PHE A 21 -2.90 -5.12 5.44
N ASP A 22 -4.11 -4.80 5.01
CA ASP A 22 -4.75 -5.47 3.86
C ASP A 22 -3.90 -5.31 2.59
N ARG A 23 -3.42 -4.08 2.31
CA ARG A 23 -2.52 -3.85 1.18
C ARG A 23 -1.19 -4.59 1.33
N PHE A 24 -0.62 -4.61 2.52
CA PHE A 24 0.63 -5.32 2.81
C PHE A 24 0.50 -6.80 2.46
N HIS A 25 -0.57 -7.45 2.91
CA HIS A 25 -0.85 -8.84 2.52
C HIS A 25 -1.06 -8.99 1.00
N ASN A 26 -1.82 -8.09 0.37
CA ASN A 26 -2.07 -8.13 -1.07
C ASN A 26 -0.77 -8.03 -1.90
N ILE A 27 0.21 -7.23 -1.48
CA ILE A 27 1.48 -7.14 -2.21
C ILE A 27 2.39 -8.36 -2.00
N THR A 28 2.35 -8.98 -0.81
CA THR A 28 3.10 -10.24 -0.57
C THR A 28 2.63 -11.42 -1.43
N THR A 29 1.39 -11.36 -1.92
CA THR A 29 0.75 -12.42 -2.74
C THR A 29 0.52 -11.99 -4.20
N ILE A 30 1.11 -10.85 -4.61
CA ILE A 30 0.87 -10.23 -5.92
C ILE A 30 1.26 -11.12 -7.11
N PHE A 31 2.20 -12.05 -6.92
CA PHE A 31 2.68 -12.96 -7.96
C PHE A 31 1.57 -13.87 -8.54
N ILE A 32 0.47 -14.07 -7.82
CA ILE A 32 -0.70 -14.86 -8.24
C ILE A 32 -1.55 -14.08 -9.27
N LYS A 33 -1.41 -12.75 -9.32
CA LYS A 33 -2.23 -11.88 -10.19
C LYS A 33 -1.62 -11.79 -11.61
N PRO A 34 -2.46 -11.58 -12.64
CA PRO A 34 -2.00 -11.31 -14.00
C PRO A 34 -1.14 -10.03 -14.08
N ALA A 35 -0.18 -9.98 -15.01
CA ALA A 35 0.81 -8.90 -15.12
C ALA A 35 0.22 -7.49 -15.08
N LYS A 36 -0.85 -7.23 -15.86
CA LYS A 36 -1.56 -5.93 -15.85
C LYS A 36 -2.04 -5.55 -14.44
N ARG A 37 -2.65 -6.50 -13.74
CA ARG A 37 -3.16 -6.27 -12.38
C ARG A 37 -2.03 -6.08 -11.37
N ARG A 38 -0.88 -6.72 -11.58
CA ARG A 38 0.31 -6.49 -10.74
C ARG A 38 0.79 -5.05 -10.87
N GLN A 39 0.94 -4.54 -12.10
CA GLN A 39 1.35 -3.15 -12.33
C GLN A 39 0.41 -2.14 -11.67
N GLU A 40 -0.91 -2.34 -11.79
CA GLU A 40 -1.91 -1.49 -11.11
C GLU A 40 -1.73 -1.47 -9.58
N ILE A 41 -1.53 -2.65 -8.98
CA ILE A 41 -1.34 -2.79 -7.53
C ILE A 41 -0.02 -2.14 -7.08
N ILE A 42 1.06 -2.29 -7.85
CA ILE A 42 2.37 -1.69 -7.56
C ILE A 42 2.27 -0.17 -7.60
N LEU A 43 1.72 0.40 -8.67
CA LEU A 43 1.52 1.84 -8.82
C LEU A 43 0.71 2.43 -7.67
N GLU A 44 -0.42 1.79 -7.32
CA GLU A 44 -1.25 2.22 -6.20
C GLU A 44 -0.50 2.12 -4.87
N THR A 45 0.29 1.07 -4.67
CA THR A 45 1.06 0.88 -3.43
C THR A 45 2.12 1.97 -3.28
N GLN A 46 2.86 2.27 -4.36
CA GLN A 46 3.89 3.30 -4.37
C GLN A 46 3.31 4.70 -4.13
N GLN A 47 2.19 5.02 -4.77
CA GLN A 47 1.62 6.37 -4.71
C GLN A 47 0.81 6.64 -3.44
N GLU A 48 0.16 5.62 -2.88
CA GLU A 48 -0.81 5.82 -1.79
C GLU A 48 -0.38 5.16 -0.48
N PHE A 49 0.09 3.92 -0.52
CA PHE A 49 0.27 3.11 0.68
C PHE A 49 1.64 3.27 1.33
N ILE A 50 2.70 3.54 0.55
CA ILE A 50 4.00 3.92 1.09
C ILE A 50 3.90 5.26 1.87
N PRO A 51 3.34 6.35 1.29
CA PRO A 51 3.13 7.59 2.05
C PRO A 51 2.19 7.41 3.24
N LEU A 52 1.20 6.51 3.16
CA LEU A 52 0.32 6.20 4.27
C LEU A 52 1.07 5.54 5.43
N ALA A 53 1.97 4.59 5.15
CA ALA A 53 2.79 3.95 6.18
C ALA A 53 3.70 4.97 6.89
N GLU A 54 4.32 5.88 6.13
CA GLU A 54 5.12 6.98 6.69
C GLU A 54 4.26 7.92 7.57
N TYR A 55 3.08 8.31 7.08
CA TYR A 55 2.13 9.13 7.83
C TYR A 55 1.71 8.49 9.16
N LEU A 56 1.49 7.16 9.16
CA LEU A 56 1.16 6.39 10.35
C LEU A 56 2.38 6.07 11.24
N LYS A 57 3.57 6.58 10.91
CA LYS A 57 4.84 6.38 11.62
C LYS A 57 5.26 4.90 11.69
N LEU A 58 5.05 4.16 10.60
CA LEU A 58 5.44 2.75 10.43
C LEU A 58 6.48 2.61 9.31
N PRO A 59 7.71 3.13 9.49
CA PRO A 59 8.72 3.17 8.43
C PRO A 59 9.17 1.77 7.98
N GLU A 60 9.17 0.77 8.87
CA GLU A 60 9.53 -0.60 8.48
C GLU A 60 8.55 -1.17 7.45
N ILE A 61 7.26 -0.83 7.57
CA ILE A 61 6.23 -1.24 6.61
C ILE A 61 6.42 -0.52 5.28
N ALA A 62 6.74 0.78 5.30
CA ALA A 62 7.04 1.53 4.08
C ALA A 62 8.21 0.91 3.29
N ILE A 63 9.28 0.54 4.00
CA ILE A 63 10.46 -0.13 3.42
C ILE A 63 10.07 -1.48 2.80
N GLU A 64 9.33 -2.32 3.52
CA GLU A 64 8.91 -3.63 3.00
C GLU A 64 7.97 -3.52 1.80
N LEU A 65 7.01 -2.59 1.83
CA LEU A 65 6.15 -2.29 0.68
C LEU A 65 6.99 -1.90 -0.54
N ASN A 66 8.01 -1.05 -0.36
CA ASN A 66 8.87 -0.62 -1.45
C ASN A 66 9.69 -1.79 -2.05
N LYS A 67 10.23 -2.67 -1.20
CA LYS A 67 10.95 -3.87 -1.65
C LYS A 67 10.09 -4.75 -2.55
N TYR A 68 8.83 -4.99 -2.17
CA TYR A 68 7.92 -5.79 -3.00
C TYR A 68 7.56 -5.08 -4.32
N CYS A 69 7.38 -3.76 -4.29
CA CYS A 69 7.17 -2.98 -5.52
C CYS A 69 8.36 -3.13 -6.48
N GLU A 70 9.59 -2.99 -6.00
CA GLU A 70 10.81 -3.14 -6.79
C GLU A 70 10.96 -4.58 -7.34
N LEU A 71 10.66 -5.59 -6.54
CA LEU A 71 10.75 -6.99 -6.93
C LEU A 71 9.81 -7.36 -8.09
N TYR A 72 8.64 -6.75 -8.17
CA TYR A 72 7.59 -7.11 -9.13
C TYR A 72 7.35 -6.04 -10.21
N ALA A 73 8.20 -5.02 -10.31
CA ALA A 73 8.08 -3.94 -11.29
C ALA A 73 8.30 -4.36 -12.76
N THR A 74 8.73 -5.61 -13.00
CA THR A 74 9.00 -6.21 -14.33
C THR A 74 7.77 -6.79 -15.03
#